data_AF-A0A7Y6NPD5-F1
#
_entry.id   AF-A0A7Y6NPD5-F1
#
_cell.length_a   1.000
_cell.length_b   1.000
_cell.length_c   1.000
_cell.angle_alpha   90.00
_cell.angle_beta   90.00
_cell.angle_gamma   90.00
#
_symmetry.space_group_name_H-M   'P 1'
#
loop_
_entity.id
_entity.type
_entity.pdbx_description
1 polymer ?
#
loop_
_entity_poly.entity_id
_entity_poly.type
_entity_poly.pdbx_seq_one_letter_code
_entity_poly.pdbx_strand_id
1 'polypeptide(L)' 'MVDETRAVASGAGLQEKKQATSILGTAKELATLQARFALSGYQLHRLASGRLLMTRWGLTREFEDEAAAAAFLPQIGGAV' A
#
# COMPACT_ATOMS: atom_id res chain seq x y z
N MET A 1 3.41 43.00 -35.96
CA MET A 1 3.36 41.57 -36.29
C MET A 1 3.77 40.83 -35.03
N VAL A 2 2.80 40.21 -34.38
CA VAL A 2 2.89 39.61 -33.03
C VAL A 2 3.63 38.27 -33.10
N ASP A 3 4.61 38.04 -32.22
CA ASP A 3 5.09 36.69 -31.92
C ASP A 3 5.13 36.50 -30.41
N GLU A 4 4.01 35.96 -29.91
CA GLU A 4 3.78 35.55 -28.52
C GLU A 4 4.23 34.09 -28.37
N THR A 5 5.54 33.85 -28.34
CA THR A 5 6.09 32.52 -28.03
C THR A 5 6.25 32.37 -26.51
N ARG A 6 5.12 32.11 -25.84
CA ARG A 6 5.08 31.73 -24.41
C ARG A 6 5.73 30.35 -24.25
N ALA A 7 6.97 30.33 -23.80
CA ALA A 7 7.66 29.12 -23.38
C ALA A 7 6.89 28.46 -22.23
N VAL A 8 6.18 27.37 -22.53
CA VAL A 8 5.58 26.48 -21.54
C VAL A 8 6.69 25.68 -20.86
N ALA A 9 7.19 26.24 -19.75
CA ALA A 9 8.12 25.55 -18.89
C ALA A 9 7.49 24.25 -18.36
N SER A 10 8.16 23.14 -18.66
CA SER A 10 7.79 21.77 -18.35
C SER A 10 7.47 21.55 -16.86
N GLY A 11 6.20 21.23 -16.58
CA GLY A 11 5.72 20.80 -15.27
C GLY A 11 5.95 19.31 -14.95
N ALA A 12 6.76 18.61 -15.75
CA ALA A 12 6.97 17.16 -15.62
C ALA A 12 7.71 16.78 -14.31
N GLY A 13 8.73 17.55 -13.91
CA GLY A 13 9.60 17.20 -12.77
C GLY A 13 8.94 17.27 -11.38
N LEU A 14 7.81 17.96 -11.25
CA LEU A 14 7.03 18.00 -9.99
C LEU A 14 6.06 16.81 -9.87
N GLN A 15 5.60 16.26 -11.00
CA GLN A 15 4.64 15.15 -11.01
C GLN A 15 5.31 13.80 -10.70
N GLU A 16 6.52 13.57 -11.22
CA GLU A 16 7.30 12.35 -10.93
C GLU A 16 7.61 12.19 -9.43
N LYS A 17 7.97 13.27 -8.73
CA LYS A 17 8.26 13.22 -7.29
C LYS A 17 7.02 12.89 -6.45
N LYS A 18 5.84 13.37 -6.84
CA LYS A 18 4.59 13.03 -6.16
C LYS A 18 4.25 11.55 -6.32
N GLN A 19 4.40 11.02 -7.52
CA GLN A 19 4.08 9.63 -7.83
C GLN A 19 5.06 8.64 -7.17
N ALA A 20 6.35 8.95 -7.14
CA ALA A 20 7.34 8.13 -6.42
C ALA A 20 7.07 8.09 -4.90
N THR A 21 6.67 9.23 -4.32
CA THR A 21 6.32 9.32 -2.89
C THR A 21 5.05 8.54 -2.57
N SER A 22 4.05 8.54 -3.45
CA SER A 22 2.82 7.75 -3.25
C SER A 22 3.06 6.24 -3.33
N ILE A 23 3.96 5.78 -4.21
CA ILE A 23 4.30 4.35 -4.32
C ILE A 23 5.13 3.87 -3.12
N LEU A 24 6.06 4.71 -2.63
CA LEU A 24 6.82 4.40 -1.42
C LEU A 24 5.93 4.44 -0.16
N GLY A 25 4.93 5.33 -0.12
CA GLY A 25 3.94 5.41 0.95
C GLY A 25 3.14 4.12 1.10
N THR A 26 2.58 3.60 0.01
CA THR A 26 1.80 2.35 0.01
C THR A 26 2.65 1.13 0.35
N ALA A 27 3.90 1.07 -0.12
CA ALA A 27 4.81 -0.02 0.23
C ALA A 27 5.14 -0.04 1.74
N LYS A 28 5.32 1.14 2.35
CA LYS A 28 5.59 1.26 3.80
C LYS A 28 4.37 0.88 4.65
N GLU A 29 3.18 1.29 4.22
CA GLU A 29 1.91 0.95 4.90
C GLU A 29 1.69 -0.56 4.91
N LEU A 30 1.85 -1.22 3.77
CA LEU A 30 1.77 -2.67 3.65
C LEU A 30 2.81 -3.38 4.54
N ALA A 31 4.07 -2.94 4.51
CA ALA A 31 5.12 -3.56 5.32
C ALA A 31 4.84 -3.42 6.83
N THR A 32 4.31 -2.27 7.24
CA THR A 32 3.87 -2.04 8.63
C THR A 32 2.75 -2.99 9.01
N LEU A 33 1.76 -3.17 8.13
CA LEU A 33 0.65 -4.08 8.35
C LEU A 33 1.12 -5.53 8.45
N GLN A 34 2.00 -5.97 7.56
CA GLN A 34 2.62 -7.31 7.59
C GLN A 34 3.36 -7.56 8.91
N ALA A 35 4.14 -6.58 9.39
CA ALA A 35 4.83 -6.68 10.67
C ALA A 35 3.85 -6.87 11.84
N ARG A 36 2.71 -6.16 11.83
CA ARG A 36 1.68 -6.31 12.87
C ARG A 36 1.00 -7.68 12.86
N PHE A 37 0.68 -8.22 11.67
CA PHE A 37 0.20 -9.59 11.54
C PHE A 37 1.24 -10.61 12.02
N ALA A 38 2.52 -10.38 11.70
CA ALA A 38 3.62 -11.25 12.11
C ALA A 38 3.80 -11.29 13.64
N LEU A 39 3.63 -10.15 14.33
CA LEU A 39 3.63 -10.10 15.80
C LEU A 39 2.52 -10.96 16.43
N SER A 40 1.43 -11.20 15.70
CA SER A 40 0.34 -12.11 16.10
C SER A 40 0.51 -13.55 15.63
N GLY A 41 1.63 -13.87 14.97
CA GLY A 41 1.93 -15.20 14.44
C GLY A 41 1.20 -15.52 13.12
N TYR A 42 0.78 -14.50 12.37
CA TYR A 42 0.18 -14.65 11.05
C TYR A 42 1.12 -14.13 9.96
N GLN A 43 1.04 -14.71 8.76
CA GLN A 43 1.70 -14.16 7.57
C GLN A 43 0.66 -13.42 6.73
N LEU A 44 1.03 -12.28 6.15
CA LEU A 44 0.16 -11.49 5.26
C LEU A 44 0.88 -11.26 3.94
N HIS A 45 0.26 -11.65 2.83
CA HIS A 45 0.83 -11.56 1.48
C HIS A 45 -0.06 -10.73 0.57
N ARG A 46 0.53 -9.97 -0.34
CA ARG A 46 -0.18 -9.31 -1.45
C ARG A 46 -0.21 -10.23 -2.66
N LEU A 47 -1.39 -10.47 -3.19
CA LEU A 47 -1.63 -11.29 -4.38
C LEU A 47 -1.47 -10.45 -5.65
N ALA A 48 -1.24 -11.10 -6.79
CA ALA A 48 -1.15 -10.44 -8.10
C ALA A 48 -2.46 -9.72 -8.48
N SER A 49 -3.60 -10.14 -7.94
CA SER A 49 -4.89 -9.48 -8.09
C SER A 49 -5.00 -8.14 -7.34
N GLY A 50 -4.04 -7.82 -6.46
CA GLY A 50 -4.09 -6.66 -5.58
C GLY A 50 -4.71 -6.93 -4.20
N ARG A 51 -5.36 -8.09 -4.03
CA ARG A 51 -5.90 -8.57 -2.74
C ARG A 51 -4.81 -8.96 -1.75
N LEU A 52 -5.19 -9.14 -0.50
CA LEU A 52 -4.32 -9.67 0.55
C LEU A 52 -4.76 -11.07 0.98
N LEU A 53 -3.79 -11.91 1.32
CA LEU A 53 -3.99 -13.23 1.86
C LEU A 53 -3.27 -13.35 3.21
N MET A 54 -4.04 -13.61 4.27
CA MET A 54 -3.50 -13.98 5.57
C MET A 54 -3.44 -15.50 5.69
N THR A 55 -2.35 -16.01 6.26
CA THR A 55 -2.19 -17.44 6.54
C THR A 55 -1.68 -17.68 7.97
N ARG A 56 -2.12 -18.79 8.59
CA ARG A 56 -1.59 -19.33 9.85
C ARG A 56 -1.99 -20.80 10.01
N TRP A 57 -1.03 -21.68 10.25
CA TRP A 57 -1.27 -23.10 10.57
C TRP A 57 -2.23 -23.80 9.58
N GLY A 58 -2.08 -23.55 8.27
CA GLY A 58 -2.95 -24.11 7.25
C GLY A 58 -4.32 -23.43 7.09
N LEU A 59 -4.65 -22.45 7.93
CA LEU A 59 -5.81 -21.58 7.76
C LEU A 59 -5.46 -20.39 6.88
N THR A 60 -6.39 -20.02 6.00
CA THR A 60 -6.24 -18.89 5.07
C THR A 60 -7.47 -18.00 5.10
N ARG A 61 -7.27 -16.68 4.96
CA ARG A 61 -8.34 -15.69 4.76
C ARG A 61 -7.90 -14.63 3.78
N GLU A 62 -8.74 -14.33 2.80
CA GLU A 62 -8.52 -13.25 1.84
C GLU A 62 -9.17 -11.93 2.31
N PHE A 63 -8.57 -10.81 1.92
CA PHE A 63 -9.09 -9.46 2.09
C PHE A 63 -9.01 -8.70 0.78
N GLU A 64 -9.97 -7.82 0.54
CA GLU A 64 -10.02 -7.01 -0.67
C GLU A 64 -8.86 -6.00 -0.70
N ASP A 65 -8.54 -5.38 0.44
CA ASP A 65 -7.51 -4.35 0.56
C ASP A 65 -6.84 -4.31 1.96
N GLU A 66 -5.87 -3.40 2.11
CA GLU A 66 -5.13 -3.17 3.36
C GLU A 66 -6.02 -2.68 4.49
N ALA A 67 -7.09 -1.92 4.19
CA ALA A 67 -8.03 -1.41 5.19
C ALA A 67 -8.86 -2.54 5.81
N ALA A 68 -9.35 -3.47 4.99
CA ALA A 68 -10.08 -4.66 5.43
C ALA A 68 -9.20 -5.58 6.29
N ALA A 69 -7.93 -5.77 5.90
CA ALA A 69 -6.96 -6.52 6.69
C ALA A 69 -6.65 -5.82 8.04
N ALA A 70 -6.45 -4.50 8.03
CA ALA A 70 -6.22 -3.71 9.25
C ALA A 70 -7.42 -3.75 10.22
N ALA A 71 -8.65 -3.70 9.71
CA ALA A 71 -9.86 -3.81 10.53
C ALA A 71 -10.04 -5.21 11.16
N PHE A 72 -9.44 -6.24 10.57
CA PHE A 72 -9.48 -7.60 11.10
C PHE A 72 -8.41 -7.87 12.17
N LEU A 73 -7.30 -7.14 12.14
CA LEU A 73 -6.17 -7.33 13.04
C LEU A 73 -6.53 -7.35 14.55
N PRO A 74 -7.43 -6.49 15.07
CA PRO A 74 -7.85 -6.56 16.48
C PRO A 74 -8.58 -7.86 16.84
N GLN A 75 -9.27 -8.49 15.87
CA GLN A 75 -10.07 -9.70 16.11
C GLN A 75 -9.19 -10.94 16.32
N ILE A 76 -7.94 -10.90 15.86
CA ILE A 76 -6.95 -11.97 16.02
C ILE A 76 -5.93 -11.66 17.12
N GLY A 77 -6.20 -10.66 17.95
CA GLY A 77 -5.32 -10.23 19.05
C GLY A 77 -4.06 -9.50 18.58
N GLY A 78 -4.12 -8.83 17.43
CA GLY A 78 -2.99 -8.06 16.91
C GLY A 78 -2.82 -6.68 17.51
N ALA A 79 -1.55 -6.25 17.54
CA ALA A 79 -1.16 -4.93 18.04
C ALA A 79 -1.57 -3.84 17.04
N VAL A 80 -2.39 -2.89 17.50
CA VAL A 80 -2.94 -1.77 16.74
C VAL A 80 -1.97 -0.59 16.69
#